data_AF-A0A1K1RGB2-F1
#
_entry.id   AF-A0A1K1RGB2-F1
#
_cell.length_a   1.000
_cell.length_b   1.000
_cell.length_c   1.000
_cell.angle_alpha   90.00
_cell.angle_beta   90.00
_cell.angle_gamma   90.00
#
_symmetry.space_group_name_H-M   'P 1'
#
loop_
_entity.id
_entity.type
_entity.pdbx_description
1 polymer ?
#
loop_
_entity_poly.entity_id
_entity_poly.type
_entity_poly.pdbx_seq_one_letter_code
_entity_poly.pdbx_strand_id
1 'polypeptide(L)'
;MERRGLAEGKGYHLIVPGRYIVTTQLAGVDKPVPLTLQDYAPKSDGATERLINDTVSIKTTSGASATFDVLNGLAHNNAPHLGKVALGFNYAKEHLEQRSVTMSLKDYFVQASPRSGKGTRAMDWTFPLASDIAHSVDYFADGENFYGAVNSTRRMTPMMRQATLQVGSVWRVPGGYEGSLDVITRATVELRVYDSLEKSIDSGPDDAESDMAFTTRINLGSAHLTRQPTVRLQSLHGQGQCLAQPVSNAPDVVLESCEKGEGGKAQQWYLEVDNTYRNRGSGQCLTTDPHSGRIHAADCAGASLTQQWQWSADRIHSLYMGGNTWRLHLRDGIVNAMFDPQRHQTMVSNQYHPLLRPWSSYPNRPSKGDVVPNLSSISPPIPDSYLGYDAVGTEERWQPLPIRFGL
;
A
#
# COMPACT_ATOMS: atom_id res chain seq x y z
N MET A 1 -8.19 -4.54 -38.70
CA MET A 1 -7.87 -3.14 -39.02
C MET A 1 -6.56 -3.17 -39.81
N GLU A 2 -6.64 -2.99 -41.12
CA GLU A 2 -5.50 -3.11 -42.04
C GLU A 2 -4.42 -2.07 -41.72
N ARG A 3 -3.16 -2.52 -41.65
CA ARG A 3 -1.97 -1.67 -41.63
C ARG A 3 -1.86 -0.98 -43.00
N ARG A 4 -2.37 0.24 -43.13
CA ARG A 4 -1.91 1.15 -44.20
C ARG A 4 -0.45 1.48 -43.90
N GLY A 5 0.48 0.89 -44.65
CA GLY A 5 1.87 1.33 -44.64
C GLY A 5 1.92 2.81 -45.02
N LEU A 6 2.59 3.62 -44.21
CA LEU A 6 2.95 4.99 -44.59
C LEU A 6 3.70 4.91 -45.92
N ALA A 7 3.13 5.50 -46.98
CA ALA A 7 3.74 5.51 -48.30
C ALA A 7 5.13 6.16 -48.26
N GLU A 8 6.07 5.65 -49.05
CA GLU A 8 7.39 6.26 -49.19
C GLU A 8 7.25 7.68 -49.76
N GLY A 9 7.50 8.68 -48.93
CA GLY A 9 7.50 10.09 -49.32
C GLY A 9 8.91 10.59 -49.63
N LYS A 10 9.03 11.41 -50.69
CA LYS A 10 10.19 12.27 -50.97
C LYS A 10 9.77 13.74 -50.91
N GLY A 11 10.64 14.60 -50.39
CA GLY A 11 10.37 16.03 -50.28
C GLY A 11 11.62 16.81 -49.88
N TYR A 12 11.55 18.14 -49.96
CA TYR A 12 12.64 19.01 -49.52
C TYR A 12 12.72 19.11 -47.99
N HIS A 13 11.56 19.05 -47.33
CA HIS A 13 11.45 19.01 -45.88
C HIS A 13 11.15 17.59 -45.43
N LEU A 14 11.91 17.11 -44.45
CA LEU A 14 11.60 15.87 -43.74
C LEU A 14 11.56 16.13 -42.24
N ILE A 15 10.42 15.81 -41.63
CA ILE A 15 10.21 15.93 -40.18
C ILE A 15 10.53 14.60 -39.54
N VAL A 16 11.42 14.61 -38.54
CA VAL A 16 11.77 13.43 -37.75
C VAL A 16 11.78 13.76 -36.26
N PRO A 17 11.45 12.81 -35.38
CA PRO A 17 11.60 13.00 -33.94
C PRO A 17 13.07 13.21 -33.56
N GLY A 18 13.43 14.41 -33.11
CA GLY A 18 14.78 14.73 -32.67
C GLY A 18 15.09 14.17 -31.29
N ARG A 19 14.10 14.11 -30.40
CA ARG A 19 14.17 13.37 -29.13
C ARG A 19 12.78 13.02 -28.62
N TYR A 20 12.71 11.90 -27.90
CA TYR A 20 11.56 11.58 -27.06
C TYR A 20 11.90 11.87 -25.61
N ILE A 21 10.98 12.44 -24.85
CA ILE A 21 11.15 12.73 -23.44
C ILE A 21 10.02 12.06 -22.67
N VAL A 22 10.35 11.25 -21.68
CA VAL A 22 9.39 10.68 -20.74
C VAL A 22 9.78 11.14 -19.34
N THR A 23 8.86 11.80 -18.64
CA THR A 23 9.05 12.27 -17.27
C THR A 23 8.05 11.59 -16.36
N THR A 24 8.52 11.04 -15.24
CA THR A 24 7.67 10.71 -14.09
C THR A 24 8.01 11.63 -12.95
N GLN A 25 7.06 12.49 -12.58
CA GLN A 25 7.16 13.45 -11.49
C GLN A 25 6.26 13.02 -10.33
N LEU A 26 6.76 13.23 -9.13
CA LEU A 26 6.10 12.98 -7.86
C LEU A 26 6.00 14.28 -7.07
N ALA A 27 4.80 14.62 -6.62
CA ALA A 27 4.53 15.84 -5.88
C ALA A 27 3.57 15.57 -4.72
N GLY A 28 3.88 16.07 -3.53
CA GLY A 28 2.90 16.08 -2.44
C GLY A 28 1.83 17.13 -2.71
N VAL A 29 0.56 16.80 -2.46
CA VAL A 29 -0.57 17.70 -2.76
C VAL A 29 -0.61 18.87 -1.76
N ASP A 30 -0.60 18.56 -0.46
CA ASP A 30 -0.76 19.58 0.60
C ASP A 30 0.56 19.92 1.29
N LYS A 31 1.51 18.97 1.30
CA LYS A 31 2.81 19.12 1.95
C LYS A 31 3.88 18.31 1.23
N PRO A 32 5.15 18.78 1.24
CA PRO A 32 6.25 18.03 0.64
C PRO A 32 6.31 16.60 1.15
N VAL A 33 6.44 15.65 0.23
CA VAL A 33 6.66 14.24 0.57
C VAL A 33 8.17 13.97 0.58
N PRO A 34 8.74 13.45 1.67
CA PRO A 34 10.14 13.03 1.70
C PRO A 34 10.33 11.78 0.83
N LEU A 35 10.60 11.99 -0.45
CA LEU A 35 10.76 10.93 -1.46
C LEU A 35 12.23 10.62 -1.71
N THR A 36 12.56 9.33 -1.76
CA THR A 36 13.90 8.84 -2.09
C THR A 36 13.85 7.89 -3.29
N LEU A 37 14.53 8.22 -4.38
CA LEU A 37 14.70 7.33 -5.53
C LEU A 37 15.53 6.12 -5.10
N GLN A 38 15.02 4.91 -5.31
CA GLN A 38 15.73 3.67 -5.01
C GLN A 38 16.35 3.07 -6.27
N ASP A 39 15.57 3.01 -7.34
CA ASP A 39 16.01 2.42 -8.60
C ASP A 39 15.20 2.97 -9.78
N TYR A 40 15.68 2.76 -10.99
CA TYR A 40 15.03 3.19 -12.23
C TYR A 40 15.59 2.43 -13.44
N ALA A 41 14.78 2.26 -14.47
CA ALA A 41 15.18 1.70 -15.75
C ALA A 41 14.43 2.40 -16.91
N PRO A 42 15.04 2.49 -18.11
CA PRO A 42 16.43 2.12 -18.40
C PRO A 42 17.45 3.06 -17.75
N LYS A 43 18.70 2.60 -17.62
CA LYS A 43 19.84 3.46 -17.24
C LYS A 43 20.37 4.21 -18.45
N SER A 44 21.07 5.32 -18.21
CA SER A 44 21.75 6.06 -19.28
C SER A 44 22.74 5.16 -20.01
N ASP A 45 22.70 5.19 -21.33
CA ASP A 45 23.57 4.44 -22.21
C ASP A 45 23.71 5.22 -23.53
N GLY A 46 24.94 5.28 -24.06
CA GLY A 46 25.24 5.95 -25.32
C GLY A 46 25.06 5.06 -26.55
N ALA A 47 24.79 3.77 -26.39
CA ALA A 47 24.56 2.87 -27.52
C ALA A 47 23.29 3.25 -28.30
N THR A 48 23.42 3.37 -29.62
CA THR A 48 22.34 3.81 -30.51
C THR A 48 21.55 2.65 -31.13
N GLU A 49 22.06 1.41 -31.06
CA GLU A 49 21.34 0.21 -31.49
C GLU A 49 21.45 -0.87 -30.40
N ARG A 50 20.34 -1.16 -29.72
CA ARG A 50 20.32 -2.08 -28.57
C ARG A 50 18.93 -2.64 -28.29
N LEU A 51 18.89 -3.89 -27.82
CA LEU A 51 17.75 -4.42 -27.10
C LEU A 51 17.92 -4.15 -25.60
N ILE A 52 17.02 -3.36 -25.02
CA ILE A 52 16.93 -3.11 -23.59
C ILE A 52 16.03 -4.20 -22.98
N ASN A 53 16.54 -4.85 -21.94
CA ASN A 53 15.80 -5.78 -21.10
C ASN A 53 16.27 -5.60 -19.65
N ASP A 54 15.90 -4.44 -19.09
CA ASP A 54 16.27 -4.07 -17.73
C ASP A 54 15.16 -4.50 -16.77
N THR A 55 15.49 -4.70 -15.50
CA THR A 55 14.49 -4.99 -14.46
C THR A 55 14.60 -3.98 -13.35
N VAL A 56 13.45 -3.51 -12.87
CA VAL A 56 13.36 -2.74 -11.64
C VAL A 56 12.75 -3.65 -10.58
N SER A 57 13.38 -3.72 -9.41
CA SER A 57 12.99 -4.64 -8.36
C SER A 57 12.62 -3.92 -7.06
N ILE A 58 11.52 -4.35 -6.46
CA ILE A 58 11.06 -3.91 -5.15
C ILE A 58 11.23 -5.10 -4.21
N LYS A 59 12.11 -4.94 -3.22
CA LYS A 59 12.29 -5.92 -2.16
C LYS A 59 11.51 -5.45 -0.92
N THR A 60 10.44 -6.17 -0.59
CA THR A 60 9.68 -5.98 0.64
C THR A 60 9.88 -7.18 1.54
N THR A 61 10.31 -6.97 2.77
CA THR A 61 10.38 -8.03 3.78
C THR A 61 9.14 -7.95 4.67
N SER A 62 8.35 -9.01 4.70
CA SER A 62 7.20 -9.12 5.59
C SER A 62 7.24 -10.45 6.33
N GLY A 63 7.17 -10.38 7.66
CA GLY A 63 6.95 -11.54 8.52
C GLY A 63 5.70 -11.31 9.35
N ALA A 64 4.95 -12.37 9.61
CA ALA A 64 3.98 -12.40 10.69
C ALA A 64 4.64 -13.06 11.90
N SER A 65 4.34 -12.57 13.11
CA SER A 65 4.78 -13.21 14.36
C SER A 65 4.03 -14.52 14.64
N ALA A 66 2.93 -14.76 13.92
CA ALA A 66 2.25 -16.05 13.85
C ALA A 66 2.68 -16.80 12.58
N THR A 67 3.04 -18.08 12.72
CA THR A 67 3.37 -18.94 11.58
C THR A 67 2.13 -19.17 10.69
N PHE A 68 2.34 -19.43 9.39
CA PHE A 68 1.25 -19.63 8.43
C PHE A 68 0.31 -20.79 8.83
N ASP A 69 0.86 -21.85 9.42
CA ASP A 69 0.09 -23.00 9.92
C ASP A 69 -0.89 -22.59 11.01
N VAL A 70 -0.50 -21.67 11.90
CA VAL A 70 -1.38 -21.13 12.94
C VAL A 70 -2.51 -20.32 12.30
N LEU A 71 -2.20 -19.45 11.33
CA LEU A 71 -3.22 -18.64 10.64
C LEU A 71 -4.23 -19.51 9.87
N ASN A 72 -3.76 -20.57 9.20
CA ASN A 72 -4.63 -21.53 8.52
C ASN A 72 -5.48 -22.34 9.50
N GLY A 73 -4.89 -22.82 10.60
CA GLY A 73 -5.62 -23.53 11.64
C GLY A 73 -6.73 -22.67 12.26
N LEU A 74 -6.47 -21.36 12.45
CA LEU A 74 -7.47 -20.41 12.91
C LEU A 74 -8.59 -20.20 11.90
N ALA A 75 -8.26 -20.07 10.61
CA ALA A 75 -9.25 -19.94 9.56
C ALA A 75 -10.15 -21.18 9.47
N HIS A 76 -9.57 -22.38 9.53
CA HIS A 76 -10.32 -23.64 9.52
C HIS A 76 -11.29 -23.78 10.70
N ASN A 77 -10.91 -23.23 11.86
CA ASN A 77 -11.73 -23.23 13.07
C ASN A 77 -12.71 -22.04 13.17
N ASN A 78 -12.92 -21.27 12.09
CA ASN A 78 -13.74 -20.06 12.10
C ASN A 78 -13.35 -19.08 13.21
N ALA A 79 -12.06 -18.92 13.46
CA ALA A 79 -11.49 -17.97 14.42
C ALA A 79 -10.90 -16.77 13.68
N PRO A 80 -11.63 -15.63 13.58
CA PRO A 80 -11.11 -14.43 12.92
C PRO A 80 -9.87 -13.92 13.64
N HIS A 81 -8.79 -13.69 12.89
CA HIS A 81 -7.48 -13.28 13.44
C HIS A 81 -7.06 -11.86 13.03
N LEU A 82 -7.66 -11.29 11.98
CA LEU A 82 -7.35 -9.94 11.52
C LEU A 82 -7.66 -8.91 12.61
N GLY A 83 -6.66 -8.08 12.93
CA GLY A 83 -6.72 -7.10 14.01
C GLY A 83 -6.70 -7.69 15.41
N LYS A 84 -6.61 -9.02 15.57
CA LYS A 84 -6.47 -9.71 16.86
C LYS A 84 -5.06 -10.21 17.17
N VAL A 85 -4.23 -10.32 16.14
CA VAL A 85 -2.81 -10.68 16.23
C VAL A 85 -2.02 -9.58 15.54
N ALA A 86 -0.99 -9.07 16.22
CA ALA A 86 -0.05 -8.15 15.60
C ALA A 86 0.84 -8.90 14.60
N LEU A 87 1.19 -8.28 13.49
CA LEU A 87 2.14 -8.84 12.52
C LEU A 87 3.57 -8.43 12.92
N GLY A 88 4.32 -9.34 13.54
CA GLY A 88 5.73 -9.17 13.86
C GLY A 88 6.68 -9.65 12.75
N PHE A 89 7.70 -8.84 12.44
CA PHE A 89 8.60 -9.04 11.30
C PHE A 89 9.85 -9.81 11.72
N ASN A 90 9.67 -10.98 12.33
CA ASN A 90 10.79 -11.74 12.89
C ASN A 90 11.18 -12.97 12.04
N TYR A 91 10.63 -13.10 10.83
CA TYR A 91 11.00 -14.14 9.87
C TYR A 91 11.03 -13.56 8.46
N ALA A 92 12.20 -13.58 7.83
CA ALA A 92 12.46 -12.92 6.55
C ALA A 92 11.90 -13.76 5.39
N LYS A 93 10.65 -13.53 5.01
CA LYS A 93 10.22 -13.82 3.64
C LYS A 93 10.45 -12.57 2.81
N GLU A 94 11.44 -12.64 1.94
CA GLU A 94 11.70 -11.60 0.95
C GLU A 94 10.65 -11.73 -0.15
N HIS A 95 9.76 -10.74 -0.25
CA HIS A 95 8.93 -10.58 -1.43
C HIS A 95 9.67 -9.68 -2.40
N LEU A 96 10.14 -10.28 -3.50
CA LEU A 96 10.75 -9.58 -4.61
C LEU A 96 9.71 -9.41 -5.71
N GLU A 97 9.19 -8.19 -5.87
CA GLU A 97 8.42 -7.84 -7.07
C GLU A 97 9.41 -7.33 -8.13
N GLN A 98 9.43 -7.93 -9.31
CA GLN A 98 10.26 -7.50 -10.43
C GLN A 98 9.37 -7.05 -11.58
N ARG A 99 9.68 -5.90 -12.17
CA ARG A 99 9.08 -5.43 -13.42
C ARG A 99 10.15 -5.28 -14.47
N SER A 100 9.97 -5.93 -15.61
CA SER A 100 10.85 -5.79 -16.76
C SER A 100 10.48 -4.56 -17.58
N VAL A 101 11.50 -3.81 -17.97
CA VAL A 101 11.43 -2.73 -18.95
C VAL A 101 12.10 -3.24 -20.22
N THR A 102 11.30 -3.44 -21.27
CA THR A 102 11.80 -4.02 -22.52
C THR A 102 11.48 -3.11 -23.70
N MET A 103 12.51 -2.75 -24.47
CA MET A 103 12.34 -2.00 -25.73
C MET A 103 13.52 -2.24 -26.67
N SER A 104 13.34 -1.97 -27.95
CA SER A 104 14.44 -1.94 -28.93
C SER A 104 14.72 -0.50 -29.33
N LEU A 105 15.98 -0.12 -29.20
CA LEU A 105 16.50 1.16 -29.67
C LEU A 105 17.23 0.98 -30.98
N LYS A 106 16.99 1.90 -31.91
CA LYS A 106 17.76 2.05 -33.14
C LYS A 106 17.84 3.53 -33.50
N ASP A 107 19.05 4.02 -33.69
CA ASP A 107 19.40 5.41 -34.00
C ASP A 107 19.08 6.42 -32.88
N TYR A 108 18.72 5.92 -31.69
CA TYR A 108 18.50 6.71 -30.48
C TYR A 108 19.23 6.05 -29.31
N PHE A 109 19.67 6.85 -28.34
CA PHE A 109 20.32 6.37 -27.13
C PHE A 109 19.56 6.85 -25.88
N VAL A 110 19.95 6.45 -24.68
CA VAL A 110 19.19 6.76 -23.44
C VAL A 110 19.97 7.74 -22.57
N GLN A 111 19.30 8.81 -22.14
CA GLN A 111 19.75 9.71 -21.08
C GLN A 111 18.71 9.72 -19.96
N ALA A 112 19.05 9.09 -18.85
CA ALA A 112 18.22 9.00 -17.66
C ALA A 112 18.77 9.95 -16.58
N SER A 113 17.94 10.85 -16.06
CA SER A 113 18.37 11.81 -15.03
C SER A 113 17.32 12.04 -13.94
N PRO A 114 17.69 11.94 -12.65
CA PRO A 114 16.80 12.35 -11.57
C PRO A 114 16.78 13.87 -11.46
N ARG A 115 15.58 14.45 -11.32
CA ARG A 115 15.38 15.87 -11.07
C ARG A 115 14.75 16.12 -9.72
N SER A 116 15.06 17.28 -9.16
CA SER A 116 14.59 17.74 -7.86
C SER A 116 14.13 19.19 -7.97
N GLY A 117 12.86 19.43 -7.66
CA GLY A 117 12.26 20.76 -7.60
C GLY A 117 11.79 21.11 -6.19
N LYS A 118 11.24 22.31 -6.02
CA LYS A 118 10.67 22.75 -4.75
C LYS A 118 9.42 21.90 -4.44
N GLY A 119 9.58 20.89 -3.56
CA GLY A 119 8.49 19.99 -3.15
C GLY A 119 8.16 18.87 -4.15
N THR A 120 8.94 18.73 -5.22
CA THR A 120 8.75 17.70 -6.25
C THR A 120 10.04 16.92 -6.51
N ARG A 121 9.89 15.65 -6.84
CA ARG A 121 10.98 14.80 -7.36
C ARG A 121 10.55 14.26 -8.71
N ALA A 122 11.48 14.07 -9.63
CA ALA A 122 11.17 13.50 -10.93
C ALA A 122 12.29 12.59 -11.41
N MET A 123 11.94 11.73 -12.35
CA MET A 123 12.87 10.98 -13.18
C MET A 123 12.55 11.28 -14.63
N ASP A 124 13.54 11.75 -15.39
CA ASP A 124 13.41 11.99 -16.82
C ASP A 124 14.22 10.95 -17.59
N TRP A 125 13.64 10.46 -18.67
CA TRP A 125 14.30 9.69 -19.70
C TRP A 125 14.19 10.43 -21.01
N THR A 126 15.32 10.88 -21.54
CA THR A 126 15.43 11.46 -22.86
C THR A 126 16.03 10.42 -23.80
N PHE A 127 15.41 10.22 -24.94
CA PHE A 127 15.90 9.38 -26.02
C PHE A 127 16.25 10.29 -27.21
N PRO A 128 17.43 10.93 -27.19
CA PRO A 128 17.87 11.78 -28.28
C PRO A 128 18.30 10.96 -29.49
N LEU A 129 18.05 11.51 -30.68
CA LEU A 129 18.55 10.99 -31.94
C LEU A 129 20.09 10.99 -31.93
N ALA A 130 20.69 9.93 -32.47
CA ALA A 130 22.14 9.77 -32.54
C ALA A 130 22.80 10.99 -33.19
N SER A 131 23.91 11.47 -32.62
CA SER A 131 24.51 12.76 -33.00
C SER A 131 24.97 12.81 -34.46
N ASP A 132 25.40 11.69 -35.02
CA ASP A 132 25.81 11.53 -36.43
C ASP A 132 24.64 11.66 -37.41
N ILE A 133 23.42 11.36 -36.96
CA ILE A 133 22.18 11.56 -37.72
C ILE A 133 21.64 12.96 -37.47
N ALA A 134 21.57 13.35 -36.19
CA ALA A 134 21.00 14.61 -35.73
C ALA A 134 21.71 15.82 -36.36
N HIS A 135 23.01 15.76 -36.62
CA HIS A 135 23.77 16.89 -37.17
C HIS A 135 24.18 16.73 -38.64
N SER A 136 23.69 15.68 -39.32
CA SER A 136 24.03 15.42 -40.72
C SER A 136 22.87 15.82 -41.63
N VAL A 137 22.97 17.01 -42.23
CA VAL A 137 21.94 17.60 -43.12
C VAL A 137 21.57 16.63 -44.25
N ASP A 138 22.56 15.94 -44.82
CA ASP A 138 22.38 15.06 -45.97
C ASP A 138 22.07 13.60 -45.57
N TYR A 139 21.83 13.31 -44.28
CA TYR A 139 21.59 11.94 -43.81
C TYR A 139 20.42 11.27 -44.54
N PHE A 140 19.34 12.02 -44.78
CA PHE A 140 18.14 11.52 -45.46
C PHE A 140 18.11 11.79 -46.97
N ALA A 141 19.19 12.35 -47.54
CA ALA A 141 19.27 12.63 -48.97
C ALA A 141 19.17 11.34 -49.79
N ASP A 142 18.27 11.34 -50.77
CA ASP A 142 17.95 10.19 -51.62
C ASP A 142 17.69 10.64 -53.07
N GLY A 143 18.77 11.18 -53.66
CA GLY A 143 18.82 11.69 -55.02
C GLY A 143 18.66 13.21 -55.10
N GLU A 144 18.67 13.70 -56.33
CA GLU A 144 18.50 15.12 -56.67
C GLU A 144 17.41 15.27 -57.72
N ASN A 145 16.73 16.41 -57.71
CA ASN A 145 15.86 16.84 -58.81
C ASN A 145 16.31 18.22 -59.31
N PHE A 146 15.54 18.82 -60.23
CA PHE A 146 15.89 20.10 -60.86
C PHE A 146 16.19 21.23 -59.85
N TYR A 147 15.61 21.18 -58.65
CA TYR A 147 15.75 22.22 -57.63
C TYR A 147 16.75 21.87 -56.52
N GLY A 148 17.29 20.64 -56.47
CA GLY A 148 18.29 20.23 -55.49
C GLY A 148 18.09 18.82 -54.94
N ALA A 149 18.84 18.49 -53.89
CA ALA A 149 18.73 17.23 -53.17
C ALA A 149 17.32 17.06 -52.58
N VAL A 150 16.82 15.82 -52.54
CA VAL A 150 15.54 15.49 -51.92
C VAL A 150 15.74 14.54 -50.74
N ASN A 151 15.07 14.84 -49.63
CA ASN A 151 15.01 13.97 -48.48
C ASN A 151 13.98 12.86 -48.70
N SER A 152 14.24 11.68 -48.14
CA SER A 152 13.38 10.50 -48.28
C SER A 152 13.19 9.78 -46.95
N THR A 153 11.98 9.28 -46.73
CA THR A 153 11.65 8.47 -45.56
C THR A 153 12.32 7.08 -45.58
N ARG A 154 13.01 6.70 -46.66
CA ARG A 154 13.61 5.36 -46.83
C ARG A 154 14.64 5.01 -45.77
N ARG A 155 15.38 6.01 -45.28
CA ARG A 155 16.38 5.84 -44.21
C ARG A 155 15.80 6.00 -42.80
N MET A 156 14.49 6.29 -42.66
CA MET A 156 13.86 6.39 -41.34
C MET A 156 13.71 5.01 -40.70
N THR A 157 14.20 4.87 -39.48
CA THR A 157 14.00 3.66 -38.68
C THR A 157 12.59 3.55 -38.14
N PRO A 158 12.18 2.36 -37.65
CA PRO A 158 10.89 2.21 -36.99
C PRO A 158 10.67 3.23 -35.87
N MET A 159 11.69 3.52 -35.05
CA MET A 159 11.58 4.51 -33.98
C MET A 159 11.25 5.89 -34.50
N MET A 160 11.92 6.37 -35.56
CA MET A 160 11.63 7.67 -36.18
C MET A 160 10.19 7.80 -36.72
N ARG A 161 9.53 6.68 -36.99
CA ARG A 161 8.13 6.64 -37.46
C ARG A 161 7.15 6.44 -36.31
N GLN A 162 7.50 5.60 -35.35
CA GLN A 162 6.70 5.26 -34.18
C GLN A 162 7.60 4.64 -33.09
N ALA A 163 7.62 5.26 -31.91
CA ALA A 163 8.33 4.73 -30.76
C ALA A 163 7.34 4.10 -29.74
N THR A 164 7.74 2.98 -29.13
CA THR A 164 7.08 2.42 -27.94
C THR A 164 8.12 2.38 -26.84
N LEU A 165 8.03 3.33 -25.92
CA LEU A 165 9.01 3.52 -24.84
C LEU A 165 8.44 2.95 -23.54
N GLN A 166 9.25 2.16 -22.84
CA GLN A 166 8.93 1.66 -21.51
C GLN A 166 9.92 2.22 -20.50
N VAL A 167 9.45 2.83 -19.44
CA VAL A 167 10.32 3.35 -18.38
C VAL A 167 9.71 3.02 -17.03
N GLY A 168 10.54 3.00 -15.99
CA GLY A 168 10.08 2.71 -14.64
C GLY A 168 11.02 3.27 -13.59
N SER A 169 10.47 3.75 -12.48
CA SER A 169 11.23 4.21 -11.32
C SER A 169 10.60 3.71 -10.03
N VAL A 170 11.42 3.35 -9.06
CA VAL A 170 11.01 2.94 -7.71
C VAL A 170 11.39 4.02 -6.72
N TRP A 171 10.40 4.48 -5.97
CA TRP A 171 10.52 5.52 -4.97
C TRP A 171 10.13 4.98 -3.60
N ARG A 172 10.86 5.41 -2.57
CA ARG A 172 10.56 5.11 -1.17
C ARG A 172 9.93 6.32 -0.51
N VAL A 173 8.85 6.06 0.22
CA VAL A 173 8.17 7.02 1.10
C VAL A 173 8.28 6.54 2.54
N PRO A 174 8.49 7.42 3.53
CA PRO A 174 8.41 7.05 4.94
C PRO A 174 7.02 6.53 5.30
N GLY A 175 6.97 5.38 5.99
CA GLY A 175 5.71 4.72 6.35
C GLY A 175 4.82 5.51 7.32
N GLY A 176 5.36 6.53 7.99
CA GLY A 176 4.57 7.44 8.84
C GLY A 176 4.00 8.66 8.08
N TYR A 177 4.24 8.79 6.78
CA TYR A 177 3.71 9.91 6.01
C TYR A 177 2.21 9.72 5.76
N GLU A 178 1.42 10.66 6.26
CA GLU A 178 -0.03 10.74 6.03
C GLU A 178 -0.32 11.93 5.10
N GLY A 179 -0.83 11.68 3.90
CA GLY A 179 -1.13 12.72 2.90
C GLY A 179 -1.36 12.15 1.50
N SER A 180 -1.56 13.03 0.52
CA SER A 180 -1.72 12.62 -0.88
C SER A 180 -0.47 12.89 -1.71
N LEU A 181 -0.18 11.97 -2.63
CA LEU A 181 0.91 12.04 -3.59
C LEU A 181 0.34 12.02 -5.01
N ASP A 182 0.66 13.03 -5.80
CA ASP A 182 0.40 13.04 -7.23
C ASP A 182 1.59 12.43 -7.98
N VAL A 183 1.29 11.45 -8.82
CA VAL A 183 2.19 10.83 -9.79
C VAL A 183 1.81 11.36 -11.17
N ILE A 184 2.65 12.22 -11.71
CA ILE A 184 2.45 12.88 -13.00
C ILE A 184 3.40 12.25 -14.00
N THR A 185 2.86 11.56 -15.00
CA THR A 185 3.65 11.01 -16.11
C THR A 185 3.41 11.87 -17.34
N ARG A 186 4.48 12.38 -17.93
CA ARG A 186 4.46 13.19 -19.15
C ARG A 186 5.30 12.53 -20.23
N ALA A 187 4.84 12.57 -21.47
CA ALA A 187 5.59 12.16 -22.64
C ALA A 187 5.55 13.29 -23.66
N THR A 188 6.73 13.68 -24.17
CA THR A 188 6.89 14.77 -25.13
C THR A 188 7.77 14.32 -26.30
N VAL A 189 7.46 14.76 -27.51
CA VAL A 189 8.28 14.52 -28.71
C VAL A 189 8.75 15.85 -29.27
N GLU A 190 10.06 16.12 -29.22
CA GLU A 190 10.60 17.30 -29.91
C GLU A 190 10.98 16.91 -31.34
N LEU A 191 10.42 17.62 -32.31
CA LEU A 191 10.62 17.36 -33.73
C LEU A 191 11.83 18.13 -34.28
N ARG A 192 12.42 17.62 -35.34
CA ARG A 192 13.44 18.26 -36.17
C ARG A 192 13.01 18.27 -37.62
N VAL A 193 13.39 19.32 -38.35
CA VAL A 193 13.13 19.49 -39.78
C VAL A 193 14.48 19.46 -40.50
N TYR A 194 14.64 18.51 -41.42
CA TYR A 194 15.76 18.46 -42.34
C TYR A 194 15.32 19.16 -43.63
N ASP A 195 15.96 20.28 -43.96
CA ASP A 195 15.70 21.06 -45.16
C ASP A 195 16.88 20.91 -46.13
N SER A 196 16.64 20.24 -47.25
CA SER A 196 17.67 20.02 -48.27
C SER A 196 17.91 21.21 -49.20
N LEU A 197 16.98 22.18 -49.27
CA LEU A 197 17.16 23.40 -50.05
C LEU A 197 18.03 24.41 -49.31
N GLU A 198 17.75 24.62 -48.02
CA GLU A 198 18.51 25.54 -47.16
C GLU A 198 19.78 24.89 -46.57
N LYS A 199 19.90 23.56 -46.68
CA LYS A 199 20.96 22.77 -46.05
C LYS A 199 21.04 23.00 -44.54
N SER A 200 19.87 23.07 -43.91
CA SER A 200 19.72 23.33 -42.48
C SER A 200 19.05 22.14 -41.77
N ILE A 201 19.22 22.13 -40.44
CA ILE A 201 18.45 21.28 -39.54
C ILE A 201 17.86 22.21 -38.49
N ASP A 202 16.55 22.36 -38.52
CA ASP A 202 15.81 23.28 -37.65
C ASP A 202 14.96 22.51 -36.64
N SER A 203 14.51 23.23 -35.61
CA SER A 203 13.52 22.69 -34.68
C SER A 203 12.17 22.63 -35.39
N GLY A 204 11.45 21.51 -35.25
CA GLY A 204 10.12 21.35 -35.79
C GLY A 204 9.07 22.21 -35.07
N PRO A 205 7.85 22.30 -35.64
CA PRO A 205 6.76 23.04 -35.02
C PRO A 205 6.46 22.44 -33.64
N ASP A 206 6.27 23.33 -32.67
CA ASP A 206 5.75 22.96 -31.34
C ASP A 206 4.25 22.69 -31.49
N ASP A 207 3.89 21.42 -31.49
CA ASP A 207 2.50 20.97 -31.60
C ASP A 207 1.99 20.52 -30.23
N ALA A 208 0.79 20.98 -29.85
CA ALA A 208 0.14 20.51 -28.63
C ALA A 208 -0.09 18.98 -28.64
N GLU A 209 -0.19 18.35 -29.83
CA GLU A 209 -0.30 16.89 -29.97
C GLU A 209 1.02 16.15 -29.66
N SER A 210 2.13 16.86 -29.58
CA SER A 210 3.45 16.30 -29.25
C SER A 210 3.63 16.07 -27.74
N ASP A 211 2.67 16.48 -26.91
CA ASP A 211 2.72 16.38 -25.46
C ASP A 211 1.50 15.64 -24.89
N MET A 212 1.76 14.74 -23.95
CA MET A 212 0.73 13.95 -23.28
C MET A 212 1.06 13.85 -21.79
N ALA A 213 0.08 14.13 -20.92
CA ALA A 213 0.27 14.05 -19.47
C ALA A 213 -0.89 13.31 -18.78
N PHE A 214 -0.55 12.46 -17.82
CA PHE A 214 -1.49 11.76 -16.95
C PHE A 214 -1.12 12.02 -15.49
N THR A 215 -2.13 12.28 -14.67
CA THR A 215 -1.94 12.45 -13.22
C THR A 215 -2.73 11.39 -12.47
N THR A 216 -2.05 10.62 -11.63
CA THR A 216 -2.65 9.67 -10.69
C THR A 216 -2.43 10.17 -9.27
N ARG A 217 -3.49 10.25 -8.47
CA ARG A 217 -3.41 10.63 -7.06
C ARG A 217 -3.47 9.40 -6.16
N ILE A 218 -2.51 9.28 -5.25
CA ILE A 218 -2.41 8.20 -4.26
C ILE A 218 -2.60 8.80 -2.86
N ASN A 219 -3.59 8.30 -2.11
CA ASN A 219 -3.74 8.63 -0.69
C ASN A 219 -2.80 7.73 0.14
N LEU A 220 -1.63 8.26 0.50
CA LEU A 220 -0.65 7.57 1.33
C LEU A 220 -1.11 7.37 2.77
N GLY A 221 -2.15 8.10 3.19
CA GLY A 221 -2.83 7.92 4.47
C GLY A 221 -3.98 6.91 4.45
N SER A 222 -4.12 6.10 3.40
CA SER A 222 -5.11 5.03 3.35
C SER A 222 -4.83 3.93 4.39
N ALA A 223 -5.89 3.37 4.96
CA ALA A 223 -5.81 2.21 5.86
C ALA A 223 -5.23 0.95 5.18
N HIS A 224 -5.18 0.92 3.84
CA HIS A 224 -4.62 -0.20 3.08
C HIS A 224 -3.10 -0.18 3.00
N LEU A 225 -2.49 0.95 3.32
CA LEU A 225 -1.03 1.12 3.32
C LEU A 225 -0.45 0.99 4.73
N THR A 226 -1.28 0.69 5.75
CA THR A 226 -0.80 0.49 7.11
C THR A 226 -0.09 -0.83 7.27
N ARG A 227 1.00 -0.83 8.03
CA ARG A 227 1.79 -2.03 8.33
C ARG A 227 0.98 -3.13 9.03
N GLN A 228 0.11 -2.71 9.94
CA GLN A 228 -0.79 -3.61 10.68
C GLN A 228 -2.19 -3.57 10.07
N PRO A 229 -2.96 -4.67 10.12
CA PRO A 229 -4.36 -4.66 9.71
C PRO A 229 -5.14 -3.63 10.53
N THR A 230 -5.72 -2.64 9.84
CA THR A 230 -6.59 -1.65 10.46
C THR A 230 -8.01 -2.22 10.58
N VAL A 231 -8.60 -2.09 11.77
CA VAL A 231 -9.94 -2.59 12.10
C VAL A 231 -10.75 -1.54 12.86
N ARG A 232 -12.08 -1.70 12.86
CA ARG A 232 -12.94 -1.08 13.88
C ARG A 232 -13.27 -2.12 14.93
N LEU A 233 -13.24 -1.74 16.21
CA LEU A 233 -13.59 -2.64 17.30
C LEU A 233 -15.08 -2.46 17.62
N GLN A 234 -15.91 -3.38 17.13
CA GLN A 234 -17.36 -3.31 17.32
C GLN A 234 -17.78 -4.13 18.54
N SER A 235 -18.56 -3.55 19.44
CA SER A 235 -19.22 -4.28 20.52
C SER A 235 -20.30 -5.20 19.95
N LEU A 236 -20.50 -6.38 20.52
CA LEU A 236 -21.64 -7.24 20.16
C LEU A 236 -22.90 -6.92 20.97
N HIS A 237 -22.85 -5.95 21.87
CA HIS A 237 -23.98 -5.53 22.68
C HIS A 237 -24.89 -4.54 21.93
N GLY A 238 -26.20 -4.66 22.13
CA GLY A 238 -27.20 -3.73 21.60
C GLY A 238 -27.14 -3.60 20.07
N GLN A 239 -27.01 -2.38 19.58
CA GLN A 239 -26.96 -2.07 18.13
C GLN A 239 -25.59 -2.34 17.48
N GLY A 240 -24.61 -2.80 18.26
CA GLY A 240 -23.26 -3.07 17.78
C GLY A 240 -22.50 -1.80 17.39
N GLN A 241 -22.20 -0.96 18.37
CA GLN A 241 -21.45 0.27 18.17
C GLN A 241 -19.93 0.02 18.14
N CYS A 242 -19.20 0.90 17.46
CA CYS A 242 -17.75 0.84 17.32
C CYS A 242 -17.06 1.75 18.34
N LEU A 243 -15.93 1.27 18.86
CA LEU A 243 -15.03 2.03 19.71
C LEU A 243 -14.41 3.19 18.94
N ALA A 244 -14.58 4.41 19.44
CA ALA A 244 -14.16 5.64 18.79
C ALA A 244 -13.35 6.52 19.75
N GLN A 245 -12.38 7.24 19.22
CA GLN A 245 -11.80 8.44 19.83
C GLN A 245 -12.19 9.63 18.94
N PRO A 246 -13.34 10.29 19.18
CA PRO A 246 -13.90 11.26 18.24
C PRO A 246 -13.04 12.51 18.09
N VAL A 247 -12.40 12.93 19.19
CA VAL A 247 -11.53 14.11 19.23
C VAL A 247 -10.10 13.63 19.43
N SER A 248 -9.25 13.83 18.42
CA SER A 248 -7.90 13.28 18.36
C SER A 248 -6.94 13.75 19.44
N ASN A 249 -7.19 14.91 20.06
CA ASN A 249 -6.38 15.44 21.16
C ASN A 249 -7.05 15.30 22.53
N ALA A 250 -8.21 14.65 22.61
CA ALA A 250 -8.91 14.39 23.87
C ALA A 250 -8.74 12.92 24.27
N PRO A 251 -8.70 12.61 25.57
CA PRO A 251 -8.53 11.24 26.05
C PRO A 251 -9.80 10.40 25.89
N ASP A 252 -10.94 10.99 25.54
CA ASP A 252 -12.22 10.30 25.59
C ASP A 252 -12.35 9.21 24.53
N VAL A 253 -12.68 8.01 24.99
CA VAL A 253 -13.02 6.86 24.16
C VAL A 253 -14.46 6.47 24.42
N VAL A 254 -15.25 6.42 23.36
CA VAL A 254 -16.71 6.23 23.42
C VAL A 254 -17.17 5.18 22.42
N LEU A 255 -18.47 4.85 22.47
CA LEU A 255 -19.14 4.03 21.46
C LEU A 255 -19.93 4.91 20.50
N GLU A 256 -19.74 4.70 19.19
CA GLU A 256 -20.48 5.39 18.13
C GLU A 256 -21.01 4.40 17.10
N SER A 257 -21.94 4.84 16.24
CA SER A 257 -22.33 4.05 15.08
C SER A 257 -21.11 3.75 14.20
N CYS A 258 -20.94 2.48 13.82
CA CYS A 258 -19.80 2.06 13.01
C CYS A 258 -19.81 2.72 11.63
N GLU A 259 -18.75 3.44 11.31
CA GLU A 259 -18.54 4.02 9.99
C GLU A 259 -18.28 2.95 8.93
N LYS A 260 -18.58 3.29 7.66
CA LYS A 260 -18.39 2.42 6.50
C LYS A 260 -17.19 2.88 5.66
N GLY A 261 -16.63 1.96 4.87
CA GLY A 261 -15.52 2.25 3.96
C GLY A 261 -14.22 2.62 4.69
N GLU A 262 -13.39 3.44 4.05
CA GLU A 262 -12.09 3.90 4.56
C GLU A 262 -12.17 5.17 5.44
N GLY A 263 -13.35 5.76 5.59
CA GLY A 263 -13.59 6.94 6.44
C GLY A 263 -13.48 6.64 7.94
N GLY A 264 -13.50 7.70 8.75
CA GLY A 264 -13.63 7.55 10.21
C GLY A 264 -12.36 7.10 10.91
N LYS A 265 -11.26 7.83 10.73
CA LYS A 265 -9.99 7.53 11.41
C LYS A 265 -10.11 7.46 12.93
N ALA A 266 -11.07 8.18 13.52
CA ALA A 266 -11.43 8.12 14.94
C ALA A 266 -11.84 6.71 15.41
N GLN A 267 -12.41 5.88 14.53
CA GLN A 267 -12.85 4.52 14.83
C GLN A 267 -11.86 3.44 14.35
N GLN A 268 -10.75 3.84 13.74
CA GLN A 268 -9.77 2.94 13.14
C GLN A 268 -8.64 2.66 14.12
N TRP A 269 -8.52 1.39 14.49
CA TRP A 269 -7.53 0.87 15.43
C TRP A 269 -6.68 -0.19 14.76
N TYR A 270 -5.43 -0.30 15.15
CA TYR A 270 -4.59 -1.41 14.75
C TYR A 270 -3.75 -1.90 15.93
N LEU A 271 -3.52 -3.20 15.99
CA LEU A 271 -2.76 -3.84 17.06
C LEU A 271 -1.27 -3.88 16.68
N GLU A 272 -0.45 -3.20 17.46
CA GLU A 272 1.00 -3.15 17.28
C GLU A 272 1.68 -4.39 17.89
N VAL A 273 2.94 -4.61 17.51
CA VAL A 273 3.75 -5.78 17.93
C VAL A 273 4.00 -5.83 19.44
N ASP A 274 3.87 -4.71 20.14
CA ASP A 274 3.93 -4.59 21.60
C ASP A 274 2.58 -4.84 22.27
N ASN A 275 1.57 -5.31 21.51
CA ASN A 275 0.19 -5.52 21.92
C ASN A 275 -0.59 -4.24 22.27
N THR A 276 -0.14 -3.06 21.84
CA THR A 276 -0.92 -1.83 22.02
C THR A 276 -1.90 -1.61 20.87
N TYR A 277 -3.13 -1.19 21.19
CA TYR A 277 -4.09 -0.73 20.18
C TYR A 277 -3.90 0.75 19.92
N ARG A 278 -3.39 1.11 18.73
CA ARG A 278 -3.20 2.50 18.34
C ARG A 278 -4.34 2.99 17.47
N ASN A 279 -4.88 4.17 17.79
CA ASN A 279 -5.87 4.87 16.98
C ASN A 279 -5.21 5.58 15.80
N ARG A 280 -5.78 5.46 14.60
CA ARG A 280 -5.24 6.11 13.40
C ARG A 280 -5.48 7.62 13.32
N GLY A 281 -6.53 8.11 13.98
CA GLY A 281 -6.88 9.53 13.99
C GLY A 281 -5.98 10.36 14.89
N SER A 282 -5.62 9.84 16.06
CA SER A 282 -4.81 10.54 17.06
C SER A 282 -3.36 10.04 17.15
N GLY A 283 -3.08 8.81 16.74
CA GLY A 283 -1.81 8.13 17.02
C GLY A 283 -1.65 7.68 18.49
N GLN A 284 -2.67 7.85 19.33
CA GLN A 284 -2.69 7.48 20.74
C GLN A 284 -3.13 6.02 20.94
N CYS A 285 -2.79 5.47 22.11
CA CYS A 285 -3.04 4.09 22.46
C CYS A 285 -4.24 3.94 23.41
N LEU A 286 -5.02 2.88 23.18
CA LEU A 286 -6.12 2.46 24.04
C LEU A 286 -5.55 2.07 25.41
N THR A 287 -5.99 2.76 26.45
CA THR A 287 -5.43 2.67 27.80
C THR A 287 -6.54 2.43 28.81
N THR A 288 -6.32 1.52 29.77
CA THR A 288 -7.16 1.41 30.97
C THR A 288 -6.57 2.20 32.13
N ASP A 289 -7.42 2.94 32.85
CA ASP A 289 -7.08 3.51 34.15
C ASP A 289 -7.17 2.41 35.25
N PRO A 290 -6.07 2.07 35.95
CA PRO A 290 -6.08 1.07 37.02
C PRO A 290 -6.99 1.39 38.21
N HIS A 291 -7.36 2.65 38.43
CA HIS A 291 -8.15 3.03 39.61
C HIS A 291 -9.65 2.92 39.36
N SER A 292 -10.09 3.22 38.14
CA SER A 292 -11.51 3.33 37.78
C SER A 292 -11.98 2.30 36.75
N GLY A 293 -11.05 1.65 36.05
CA GLY A 293 -11.36 0.84 34.88
C GLY A 293 -11.73 1.64 33.64
N ARG A 294 -11.70 2.98 33.71
CA ARG A 294 -12.07 3.84 32.58
C ARG A 294 -11.12 3.63 31.42
N ILE A 295 -11.69 3.45 30.24
CA ILE A 295 -10.95 3.40 28.99
C ILE A 295 -10.76 4.80 28.44
N HIS A 296 -9.54 5.10 28.02
CA HIS A 296 -9.17 6.39 27.45
C HIS A 296 -8.02 6.23 26.44
N ALA A 297 -7.81 7.25 25.62
CA ALA A 297 -6.66 7.37 24.75
C ALA A 297 -5.54 8.14 25.47
N ALA A 298 -4.31 7.64 25.37
CA ALA A 298 -3.12 8.28 25.92
C ALA A 298 -1.91 8.06 25.01
N ASP A 299 -0.83 8.78 25.26
CA ASP A 299 0.42 8.54 24.53
C ASP A 299 0.87 7.08 24.67
N CYS A 300 1.36 6.53 23.57
CA CYS A 300 1.72 5.13 23.50
C CYS A 300 3.02 4.84 24.26
N ALA A 301 2.92 3.98 25.26
CA ALA A 301 4.01 3.44 26.05
C ALA A 301 3.95 1.91 25.98
N GLY A 302 4.61 1.33 24.98
CA GLY A 302 4.53 -0.11 24.66
C GLY A 302 4.89 -1.07 25.79
N ALA A 303 5.63 -0.64 26.80
CA ALA A 303 5.94 -1.44 27.99
C ALA A 303 4.83 -1.43 29.07
N SER A 304 3.82 -0.57 28.93
CA SER A 304 2.75 -0.43 29.93
C SER A 304 1.70 -1.51 29.76
N LEU A 305 1.56 -2.39 30.75
CA LEU A 305 0.54 -3.45 30.76
C LEU A 305 -0.89 -2.92 30.69
N THR A 306 -1.14 -1.67 31.09
CA THR A 306 -2.45 -1.00 30.97
C THR A 306 -2.80 -0.58 29.55
N GLN A 307 -1.84 -0.66 28.63
CA GLN A 307 -2.01 -0.39 27.21
C GLN A 307 -1.86 -1.64 26.34
N GLN A 308 -1.41 -2.74 26.93
CA GLN A 308 -1.26 -4.00 26.22
C GLN A 308 -2.55 -4.82 26.29
N TRP A 309 -2.98 -5.31 25.14
CA TRP A 309 -4.24 -6.02 24.95
C TRP A 309 -4.04 -7.35 24.26
N GLN A 310 -4.76 -8.36 24.69
CA GLN A 310 -4.77 -9.69 24.08
C GLN A 310 -6.19 -10.17 23.89
N TRP A 311 -6.45 -10.85 22.79
CA TRP A 311 -7.73 -11.50 22.57
C TRP A 311 -7.80 -12.87 23.21
N SER A 312 -8.93 -13.15 23.84
CA SER A 312 -9.37 -14.49 24.21
C SER A 312 -10.73 -14.74 23.54
N ALA A 313 -10.72 -15.53 22.47
CA ALA A 313 -11.83 -15.70 21.52
C ALA A 313 -12.35 -14.36 20.96
N ASP A 314 -13.46 -13.85 21.48
CA ASP A 314 -14.08 -12.56 21.11
C ASP A 314 -14.08 -11.54 22.26
N ARG A 315 -13.27 -11.75 23.31
CA ARG A 315 -13.06 -10.78 24.39
C ARG A 315 -11.67 -10.17 24.30
N ILE A 316 -11.54 -8.91 24.71
CA ILE A 316 -10.27 -8.17 24.70
C ILE A 316 -9.79 -7.98 26.14
N HIS A 317 -8.69 -8.61 26.50
CA HIS A 317 -8.12 -8.61 27.84
C HIS A 317 -6.97 -7.61 27.92
N SER A 318 -6.91 -6.80 28.97
CA SER A 318 -5.71 -6.01 29.27
C SER A 318 -4.71 -6.90 29.98
N LEU A 319 -3.42 -6.81 29.62
CA LEU A 319 -2.37 -7.57 30.29
C LEU A 319 -2.04 -7.06 31.70
N TYR A 320 -2.66 -5.97 32.13
CA TYR A 320 -2.57 -5.48 33.51
C TYR A 320 -3.01 -6.57 34.51
N MET A 321 -2.23 -6.73 35.57
CA MET A 321 -2.40 -7.80 36.57
C MET A 321 -2.50 -9.23 35.98
N GLY A 322 -1.82 -9.49 34.86
CA GLY A 322 -1.68 -10.83 34.31
C GLY A 322 -2.82 -11.29 33.40
N GLY A 323 -3.69 -10.40 32.90
CA GLY A 323 -4.59 -10.73 31.78
C GLY A 323 -5.93 -11.35 32.15
N ASN A 324 -6.09 -11.88 33.37
CA ASN A 324 -7.27 -12.68 33.72
C ASN A 324 -8.43 -11.85 34.31
N THR A 325 -8.13 -10.71 34.90
CA THR A 325 -9.07 -9.89 35.70
C THR A 325 -9.21 -8.46 35.17
N TRP A 326 -8.79 -8.20 33.94
CA TRP A 326 -9.01 -6.92 33.28
C TRP A 326 -9.38 -7.17 31.83
N ARG A 327 -10.60 -6.79 31.43
CA ARG A 327 -11.10 -7.02 30.08
C ARG A 327 -12.10 -5.96 29.66
N LEU A 328 -12.00 -5.55 28.40
CA LEU A 328 -12.87 -4.57 27.78
C LEU A 328 -14.32 -5.08 27.78
N HIS A 329 -15.22 -4.31 28.37
CA HIS A 329 -16.64 -4.62 28.47
C HIS A 329 -17.45 -3.32 28.54
N LEU A 330 -18.79 -3.45 28.50
CA LEU A 330 -19.71 -2.35 28.74
C LEU A 330 -20.32 -2.44 30.14
N ARG A 331 -20.11 -1.40 30.94
CA ARG A 331 -20.79 -1.20 32.22
C ARG A 331 -21.82 -0.09 32.04
N ASP A 332 -23.09 -0.49 32.07
CA ASP A 332 -24.22 0.43 31.96
C ASP A 332 -24.15 1.29 30.67
N GLY A 333 -23.68 0.66 29.57
CA GLY A 333 -23.48 1.31 28.26
C GLY A 333 -22.15 2.04 28.07
N ILE A 334 -21.31 2.11 29.11
CA ILE A 334 -20.03 2.83 29.08
C ILE A 334 -18.87 1.82 29.01
N VAL A 335 -17.87 2.12 28.19
CA VAL A 335 -16.68 1.26 28.03
C VAL A 335 -15.84 1.25 29.31
N ASN A 336 -15.51 0.06 29.81
CA ASN A 336 -14.70 -0.14 31.01
C ASN A 336 -13.82 -1.40 30.87
N ALA A 337 -12.77 -1.54 31.67
CA ALA A 337 -11.94 -2.75 31.73
C ALA A 337 -11.79 -3.41 33.10
N MET A 338 -12.23 -2.76 34.18
CA MET A 338 -12.11 -3.30 35.53
C MET A 338 -13.07 -4.47 35.72
N PHE A 339 -12.57 -5.57 36.27
CA PHE A 339 -13.39 -6.76 36.52
C PHE A 339 -14.31 -6.58 37.72
N ASP A 340 -15.58 -6.90 37.52
CA ASP A 340 -16.61 -6.97 38.55
C ASP A 340 -16.98 -8.45 38.78
N PRO A 341 -16.55 -9.08 39.89
CA PRO A 341 -16.84 -10.49 40.15
C PRO A 341 -18.33 -10.84 40.25
N GLN A 342 -19.23 -9.86 40.39
CA GLN A 342 -20.67 -10.09 40.41
C GLN A 342 -21.26 -10.21 39.00
N ARG A 343 -20.62 -9.57 38.02
CA ARG A 343 -21.05 -9.56 36.61
C ARG A 343 -20.18 -10.47 35.74
N HIS A 344 -18.93 -10.65 36.13
CA HIS A 344 -17.89 -11.27 35.32
C HIS A 344 -17.36 -12.53 35.99
N GLN A 345 -17.19 -13.58 35.19
CA GLN A 345 -16.50 -14.80 35.59
C GLN A 345 -15.06 -14.84 35.06
N THR A 346 -14.14 -15.36 35.87
CA THR A 346 -12.77 -15.67 35.43
C THR A 346 -12.80 -16.95 34.63
N MET A 347 -12.49 -16.86 33.33
CA MET A 347 -12.50 -17.99 32.42
C MET A 347 -11.09 -18.28 31.94
N VAL A 348 -10.78 -19.56 31.82
CA VAL A 348 -9.55 -20.01 31.18
C VAL A 348 -9.58 -19.73 29.69
N SER A 349 -8.44 -19.28 29.15
CA SER A 349 -8.24 -19.18 27.71
C SER A 349 -8.11 -20.58 27.11
N ASN A 350 -8.47 -20.74 25.84
CA ASN A 350 -8.22 -21.99 25.13
C ASN A 350 -6.70 -22.28 25.14
N GLN A 351 -6.33 -23.47 25.62
CA GLN A 351 -4.96 -23.92 25.80
C GLN A 351 -4.18 -24.13 24.50
N TYR A 352 -4.87 -24.39 23.39
CA TYR A 352 -4.26 -24.62 22.08
C TYR A 352 -3.98 -23.32 21.33
N HIS A 353 -4.86 -22.32 21.48
CA HIS A 353 -4.61 -20.98 20.99
C HIS A 353 -5.62 -19.98 21.58
N PRO A 354 -5.20 -18.79 22.09
CA PRO A 354 -6.10 -17.82 22.72
C PRO A 354 -7.27 -17.34 21.87
N LEU A 355 -7.10 -17.28 20.54
CA LEU A 355 -8.17 -16.89 19.61
C LEU A 355 -9.23 -17.97 19.36
N LEU A 356 -8.95 -19.22 19.72
CA LEU A 356 -9.96 -20.28 19.64
C LEU A 356 -10.95 -20.10 20.78
N ARG A 357 -12.20 -20.52 20.53
CA ARG A 357 -13.22 -20.57 21.58
C ARG A 357 -12.76 -21.49 22.71
N PRO A 358 -13.01 -21.16 23.99
CA PRO A 358 -12.61 -22.02 25.11
C PRO A 358 -13.34 -23.37 25.10
N TRP A 359 -14.54 -23.43 24.52
CA TRP A 359 -15.30 -24.65 24.26
C TRP A 359 -16.19 -24.49 23.01
N SER A 360 -16.68 -25.59 22.44
CA SER A 360 -17.43 -25.61 21.18
C SER A 360 -18.73 -24.78 21.18
N SER A 361 -19.53 -24.85 22.24
CA SER A 361 -20.80 -24.12 22.37
C SER A 361 -20.65 -22.63 22.75
N TYR A 362 -19.44 -22.15 23.01
CA TYR A 362 -19.16 -20.75 23.34
C TYR A 362 -19.80 -19.81 22.28
N PRO A 363 -20.50 -18.73 22.70
CA PRO A 363 -20.49 -18.09 24.02
C PRO A 363 -21.50 -18.66 25.03
N ASN A 364 -22.27 -19.68 24.66
CA ASN A 364 -23.25 -20.28 25.58
C ASN A 364 -22.56 -21.03 26.72
N ARG A 365 -23.33 -21.30 27.77
CA ARG A 365 -22.90 -22.13 28.90
C ARG A 365 -22.37 -23.48 28.38
N PRO A 366 -21.17 -23.92 28.82
CA PRO A 366 -20.63 -25.21 28.44
C PRO A 366 -21.53 -26.35 28.94
N SER A 367 -21.59 -27.41 28.15
CA SER A 367 -22.46 -28.55 28.36
C SER A 367 -21.71 -29.88 28.21
N LYS A 368 -22.27 -30.96 28.78
CA LYS A 368 -21.71 -32.30 28.59
C LYS A 368 -21.74 -32.65 27.11
N GLY A 369 -20.55 -32.94 26.54
CA GLY A 369 -20.38 -33.20 25.11
C GLY A 369 -19.67 -32.07 24.35
N ASP A 370 -19.48 -30.91 24.98
CA ASP A 370 -18.61 -29.88 24.43
C ASP A 370 -17.16 -30.34 24.37
N VAL A 371 -16.45 -29.85 23.36
CA VAL A 371 -15.02 -30.09 23.14
C VAL A 371 -14.23 -28.79 23.25
N VAL A 372 -12.92 -28.89 23.50
CA VAL A 372 -11.97 -27.77 23.40
C VAL A 372 -11.44 -27.73 21.96
N PRO A 373 -11.83 -26.73 21.14
CA PRO A 373 -11.34 -26.60 19.77
C PRO A 373 -9.81 -26.53 19.74
N ASN A 374 -9.20 -27.14 18.73
CA ASN A 374 -7.75 -27.10 18.52
C ASN A 374 -7.41 -26.87 17.04
N LEU A 375 -6.14 -26.57 16.75
CA LEU A 375 -5.73 -26.18 15.39
C LEU A 375 -5.52 -27.35 14.41
N SER A 376 -5.31 -28.59 14.86
CA SER A 376 -4.74 -29.64 13.99
C SER A 376 -5.03 -31.10 14.39
N SER A 377 -5.85 -31.36 15.40
CA SER A 377 -6.15 -32.72 15.87
C SER A 377 -7.61 -32.88 16.30
N ILE A 378 -7.99 -34.07 16.75
CA ILE A 378 -9.33 -34.31 17.30
C ILE A 378 -9.48 -33.46 18.57
N SER A 379 -10.52 -32.61 18.61
CA SER A 379 -10.79 -31.75 19.76
C SER A 379 -11.17 -32.60 20.98
N PRO A 380 -10.44 -32.53 22.11
CA PRO A 380 -10.76 -33.31 23.29
C PRO A 380 -12.02 -32.78 23.98
N PRO A 381 -12.72 -33.61 24.78
CA PRO A 381 -13.83 -33.13 25.60
C PRO A 381 -13.36 -32.06 26.60
N ILE A 382 -14.26 -31.15 26.97
CA ILE A 382 -13.97 -30.17 28.04
C ILE A 382 -13.75 -30.88 29.39
N PRO A 383 -12.89 -30.35 30.27
CA PRO A 383 -12.80 -30.82 31.65
C PRO A 383 -14.09 -30.57 32.44
N ASP A 384 -14.41 -31.42 33.42
CA ASP A 384 -15.60 -31.25 34.27
C ASP A 384 -15.64 -29.90 35.00
N SER A 385 -14.48 -29.31 35.28
CA SER A 385 -14.37 -27.98 35.89
C SER A 385 -14.97 -26.87 35.03
N TYR A 386 -15.09 -27.06 33.72
CA TYR A 386 -15.67 -26.07 32.82
C TYR A 386 -17.20 -26.01 32.94
N LEU A 387 -17.86 -27.09 33.38
CA LEU A 387 -19.33 -27.14 33.50
C LEU A 387 -19.89 -26.15 34.54
N GLY A 388 -19.02 -25.61 35.40
CA GLY A 388 -19.33 -24.55 36.35
C GLY A 388 -19.33 -23.14 35.75
N TYR A 389 -18.81 -22.93 34.54
CA TYR A 389 -18.88 -21.63 33.87
C TYR A 389 -20.29 -21.32 33.41
N ASP A 390 -20.61 -20.03 33.34
CA ASP A 390 -21.86 -19.49 32.79
C ASP A 390 -21.70 -19.09 31.32
N ALA A 391 -22.81 -18.69 30.69
CA ALA A 391 -22.77 -18.05 29.37
C ALA A 391 -22.06 -16.69 29.45
N VAL A 392 -21.39 -16.30 28.36
CA VAL A 392 -20.75 -14.98 28.25
C VAL A 392 -21.71 -14.01 27.58
N GLY A 393 -22.02 -12.93 28.29
CA GLY A 393 -22.90 -11.88 27.79
C GLY A 393 -22.26 -11.06 26.66
N THR A 394 -23.11 -10.42 25.86
CA THR A 394 -22.69 -9.64 24.69
C THR A 394 -21.91 -8.36 25.04
N GLU A 395 -22.07 -7.86 26.27
CA GLU A 395 -21.39 -6.69 26.83
C GLU A 395 -19.88 -6.86 26.96
N GLU A 396 -19.39 -8.09 27.01
CA GLU A 396 -17.95 -8.39 27.07
C GLU A 396 -17.35 -8.74 25.70
N ARG A 397 -18.20 -8.90 24.69
CA ARG A 397 -17.82 -9.51 23.41
C ARG A 397 -17.67 -8.44 22.33
N TRP A 398 -16.63 -8.61 21.53
CA TRP A 398 -16.20 -7.66 20.53
C TRP A 398 -15.87 -8.38 19.22
N GLN A 399 -16.05 -7.69 18.10
CA GLN A 399 -15.60 -8.18 16.80
C GLN A 399 -14.77 -7.12 16.07
N PRO A 400 -13.61 -7.50 15.50
CA PRO A 400 -12.88 -6.61 14.61
C PRO A 400 -13.56 -6.57 13.25
N LEU A 401 -13.88 -5.36 12.78
CA LEU A 401 -14.35 -5.10 11.43
C LEU A 401 -13.17 -4.58 10.59
N PRO A 402 -12.55 -5.39 9.73
CA PRO A 402 -11.40 -4.95 8.94
C PRO A 402 -11.81 -3.87 7.93
N ILE A 403 -10.96 -2.86 7.77
CA ILE A 403 -11.08 -1.90 6.67
C ILE A 403 -10.62 -2.62 5.39
N ARG A 404 -11.54 -2.98 4.49
CA ARG A 404 -11.25 -3.69 3.24
C ARG A 404 -11.64 -2.86 2.02
N PHE A 405 -10.81 -2.92 0.97
CA PHE A 405 -11.19 -2.61 -0.40
C PHE A 405 -11.43 -3.94 -1.12
N GLY A 406 -12.52 -4.05 -1.89
CA GLY A 406 -12.80 -5.12 -2.85
C GLY A 406 -12.36 -6.54 -2.48
N LEU A 407 -13.27 -7.31 -1.87
CA LEU A 407 -13.28 -8.77 -2.07
C LEU A 407 -14.04 -9.08 -3.36
#